data_AF-A0A3D3RFZ6-F1
#
_entry.id   AF-A0A3D3RFZ6-F1
#
_cell.length_a   1.000
_cell.length_b   1.000
_cell.length_c   1.000
_cell.angle_alpha   90.00
_cell.angle_beta   90.00
_cell.angle_gamma   90.00
#
_symmetry.space_group_name_H-M   'P 1'
#
loop_
_entity.id
_entity.type
_entity.pdbx_description
1 polymer ?
#
loop_
_entity_poly.entity_id
_entity_poly.type
_entity_poly.pdbx_seq_one_letter_code
_entity_poly.pdbx_strand_id
1 'polypeptide(L)'
;MTSPHSSFLKISPHISVLPLIHGSGDFAIEVRRVMLNNEFDCLAVPLPPSFQENVERAITFLPSITAVVQEEPPISGSAPWEEDDDDD
;
A
#
# COMPACT_ATOMS: atom_id res chain seq x y z
N MET A 1 1.69 20.73 18.10
CA MET A 1 2.00 19.69 19.10
C MET A 1 2.44 18.44 18.35
N THR A 2 3.74 18.32 18.06
CA THR A 2 4.30 17.11 17.44
C THR A 2 4.30 16.00 18.48
N SER A 3 3.44 15.00 18.31
CA SER A 3 3.54 13.76 19.09
C SER A 3 4.94 13.20 18.86
N PRO A 4 5.69 12.80 19.91
CA PRO A 4 7.03 12.31 19.73
C PRO A 4 6.92 10.94 19.07
N HIS A 5 7.07 10.90 17.75
CA HIS A 5 7.44 9.65 17.09
C HIS A 5 8.67 9.14 17.83
N SER A 6 8.57 7.91 18.35
CA SER A 6 9.67 7.26 19.03
C SER A 6 10.93 7.43 18.19
N SER A 7 12.01 7.92 18.80
CA SER A 7 13.30 8.09 18.12
C SER A 7 13.80 6.80 17.48
N PHE A 8 13.31 5.65 17.97
CA PHE A 8 13.52 4.33 17.39
C PHE A 8 13.16 4.23 15.90
N LEU A 9 12.12 4.93 15.45
CA LEU A 9 11.64 4.88 14.07
C LEU A 9 12.27 5.96 13.18
N LYS A 10 13.36 6.59 13.60
CA LYS A 10 14.07 7.58 12.81
C LYS A 10 15.45 7.10 12.41
N ILE A 11 15.77 7.20 11.11
CA ILE A 11 17.14 7.00 10.61
C ILE A 11 17.94 8.29 10.75
N SER A 12 17.29 9.44 10.57
CA SER A 12 17.91 10.78 10.66
C SER A 12 16.87 11.82 11.11
N PRO A 13 17.25 13.10 11.33
CA PRO A 13 16.30 14.16 11.67
C PRO A 13 15.13 14.31 10.66
N HIS A 14 15.38 13.99 9.39
CA HIS A 14 14.43 14.17 8.28
C HIS A 14 13.93 12.86 7.67
N ILE A 15 14.34 11.70 8.20
CA ILE A 15 13.95 10.38 7.67
C ILE A 15 13.31 9.56 8.77
N SER A 16 11.99 9.38 8.64
CA SER A 16 11.19 8.48 9.48
C SER A 16 10.91 7.17 8.73
N VAL A 17 10.90 6.06 9.44
CA VAL A 17 10.62 4.73 8.91
C VAL A 17 9.39 4.18 9.62
N LEU A 18 8.41 3.73 8.84
CA LEU A 18 7.27 3.01 9.36
C LEU A 18 7.40 1.54 8.94
N PRO A 19 7.35 0.60 9.89
CA PRO A 19 7.31 -0.81 9.53
C PRO A 19 6.00 -1.09 8.77
N LEU A 20 6.05 -1.95 7.78
CA LEU A 20 4.88 -2.34 6.99
C LEU A 20 4.87 -3.85 6.82
N ILE A 21 3.72 -4.46 7.15
CA ILE A 21 3.50 -5.90 6.99
C ILE A 21 2.32 -6.05 6.02
N HIS A 22 2.58 -6.66 4.87
CA HIS A 22 1.55 -6.92 3.87
C HIS A 22 0.44 -7.81 4.48
N GLY A 23 -0.82 -7.46 4.22
CA GLY A 23 -1.99 -8.15 4.78
C GLY A 23 -2.34 -7.79 6.22
N SER A 24 -1.57 -6.93 6.91
CA SER A 24 -1.88 -6.50 8.27
C SER A 24 -2.69 -5.20 8.30
N GLY A 25 -3.95 -5.28 8.76
CA GLY A 25 -4.83 -4.13 8.91
C GLY A 25 -4.34 -3.12 9.95
N ASP A 26 -3.80 -3.58 11.09
CA ASP A 26 -3.31 -2.71 12.15
C ASP A 26 -2.16 -1.81 11.67
N PHE A 27 -1.22 -2.39 10.92
CA PHE A 27 -0.12 -1.64 10.32
C PHE A 27 -0.62 -0.66 9.27
N ALA A 28 -1.60 -1.04 8.44
CA ALA A 28 -2.19 -0.14 7.44
C ALA A 28 -2.87 1.07 8.10
N ILE A 29 -3.62 0.86 9.19
CA ILE A 29 -4.30 1.92 9.94
C ILE A 29 -3.29 2.88 10.56
N GLU A 30 -2.22 2.36 11.18
CA GLU A 30 -1.21 3.22 11.83
C GLU A 30 -0.40 4.02 10.80
N VAL A 31 0.01 3.41 9.67
CA VAL A 31 0.67 4.13 8.58
C VAL A 31 -0.22 5.26 8.05
N ARG A 32 -1.51 4.99 7.82
CA ARG A 32 -2.48 6.03 7.43
C ARG A 32 -2.57 7.14 8.46
N ARG A 33 -2.65 6.81 9.76
CA ARG A 33 -2.71 7.80 10.85
C ARG A 33 -1.48 8.69 10.85
N VAL A 34 -0.28 8.14 10.70
CA VAL A 34 0.96 8.92 10.67
C VAL A 34 1.01 9.82 9.46
N MET A 35 0.70 9.30 8.26
CA MET A 35 0.71 10.08 7.01
C MET A 35 -0.29 11.24 7.01
N LEU A 36 -1.45 11.09 7.65
CA LEU A 36 -2.47 12.15 7.72
C LEU A 36 -2.19 13.21 8.79
N ASN A 37 -1.41 12.89 9.82
CA ASN A 37 -1.12 13.78 10.94
C ASN A 37 0.21 14.54 10.81
N ASN A 38 0.98 14.30 9.75
CA ASN A 38 2.28 14.92 9.53
C ASN A 38 2.40 15.37 8.07
N GLU A 39 3.23 16.38 7.84
CA GLU A 39 3.57 16.83 6.49
C GLU A 39 4.87 16.15 6.06
N PHE A 40 4.84 15.47 4.93
CA PHE A 40 6.00 14.83 4.32
C PHE A 40 6.17 15.36 2.90
N ASP A 41 7.39 15.78 2.56
CA ASP A 41 7.72 16.25 1.22
C ASP A 41 7.89 15.08 0.21
N CYS A 42 8.14 13.86 0.70
CA CYS A 42 8.43 12.69 -0.12
C CYS A 42 8.03 11.39 0.60
N LEU A 43 7.61 10.39 -0.18
CA LEU A 43 7.33 9.04 0.26
C LEU A 43 8.21 8.05 -0.52
N ALA A 44 8.96 7.23 0.19
CA ALA A 44 9.69 6.11 -0.39
C ALA A 44 8.95 4.80 -0.07
N VAL A 45 8.58 4.04 -1.10
CA VAL A 45 7.98 2.71 -0.96
C VAL A 45 8.81 1.68 -1.71
N PRO A 46 9.07 0.50 -1.13
CA PRO A 46 9.65 -0.60 -1.89
C PRO A 46 8.63 -1.07 -2.93
N LEU A 47 8.98 -0.99 -4.21
CA LEU A 47 8.14 -1.50 -5.29
C LEU A 47 8.44 -2.98 -5.54
N PRO A 48 7.43 -3.86 -5.56
CA PRO A 48 7.63 -5.22 -6.04
C PRO A 48 8.12 -5.20 -7.50
N PRO A 49 9.03 -6.09 -7.91
CA PRO A 49 9.54 -6.12 -9.28
C PRO A 49 8.46 -6.19 -10.36
N SER A 50 7.33 -6.87 -10.08
CA SER A 50 6.19 -6.97 -11.00
C SER A 50 5.51 -5.63 -11.32
N PHE A 51 5.65 -4.63 -10.44
CA PHE A 51 5.04 -3.31 -10.59
C PHE A 51 6.03 -2.21 -11.00
N GLN A 52 7.35 -2.46 -10.87
CA GLN A 52 8.37 -1.43 -11.01
C GLN A 52 8.28 -0.65 -12.32
N GLU A 53 8.39 -1.31 -13.48
CA GLU A 53 8.43 -0.64 -14.79
C GLU A 53 7.16 0.21 -15.04
N ASN A 54 5.99 -0.35 -14.71
CA ASN A 54 4.72 0.35 -14.91
C ASN A 54 4.56 1.54 -13.97
N VAL A 55 4.99 1.42 -12.72
CA VAL A 55 4.95 2.53 -11.75
C VAL A 55 5.95 3.62 -12.11
N GLU A 56 7.18 3.27 -12.51
CA GLU A 56 8.18 4.23 -12.99
C GLU A 56 7.67 5.03 -14.20
N ARG A 57 7.03 4.33 -15.15
CA ARG A 57 6.37 4.99 -16.28
C ARG A 57 5.23 5.90 -15.81
N ALA A 58 4.41 5.46 -14.86
CA ALA A 58 3.28 6.22 -14.33
C ALA A 58 3.72 7.57 -13.72
N ILE A 59 4.86 7.61 -13.03
CA ILE A 59 5.44 8.83 -12.43
C ILE A 59 5.69 9.91 -13.50
N THR A 60 6.00 9.54 -14.74
CA THR A 60 6.25 10.51 -15.83
C THR A 60 5.01 11.30 -16.24
N PHE A 61 3.81 10.85 -15.86
CA PHE A 61 2.54 11.50 -16.17
C PHE A 61 2.06 12.47 -15.07
N LEU A 62 2.82 12.65 -13.98
CA LEU A 62 2.46 13.63 -12.97
C LEU A 62 2.29 15.04 -13.59
N PRO A 63 1.27 15.81 -13.17
CA PRO A 63 0.43 15.60 -11.97
C PRO A 63 -0.85 14.79 -12.22
N SER A 64 -1.03 14.16 -13.39
CA SER A 64 -2.23 13.35 -13.65
C SER A 64 -2.26 12.12 -12.76
N ILE A 65 -3.46 11.78 -12.27
CA ILE A 65 -3.67 10.56 -11.47
C ILE A 65 -3.52 9.34 -12.40
N THR A 66 -2.69 8.39 -11.99
CA THR A 66 -2.44 7.13 -12.70
C THR A 66 -2.64 5.95 -11.77
N ALA A 67 -3.09 4.80 -12.30
CA ALA A 67 -3.20 3.55 -11.57
C ALA A 67 -2.53 2.40 -12.33
N VAL A 68 -1.78 1.56 -11.61
CA VAL A 68 -1.21 0.30 -12.10
C VAL A 68 -1.95 -0.82 -11.38
N VAL A 69 -2.59 -1.71 -12.15
CA VAL A 69 -3.39 -2.81 -11.63
C VAL A 69 -2.85 -4.14 -12.14
N GLN A 70 -2.98 -5.19 -11.34
CA GLN A 70 -2.70 -6.56 -11.72
C GLN A 70 -4.00 -7.35 -11.62
N GLU A 71 -4.31 -8.11 -12.66
CA GLU A 71 -5.46 -9.01 -12.66
C GLU A 71 -5.26 -10.09 -11.58
N GLU A 72 -6.34 -10.41 -10.86
CA GLU A 72 -6.29 -11.45 -9.85
C GLU A 72 -6.01 -12.80 -10.54
N PRO A 73 -4.97 -13.54 -10.13
CA PRO A 73 -4.73 -14.86 -10.69
C PRO A 73 -5.90 -15.78 -10.36
N PRO A 74 -6.34 -16.64 -11.29
CA PRO A 74 -7.42 -17.58 -11.01
C PRO A 74 -7.03 -18.48 -9.82
N ILE A 75 -7.89 -18.53 -8.81
CA ILE A 75 -7.70 -19.41 -7.65
C ILE A 75 -7.72 -20.85 -8.18
N SER A 76 -6.58 -21.54 -8.13
CA SER A 76 -6.53 -22.94 -8.52
C SER A 76 -7.29 -23.77 -7.49
N GLY A 77 -8.51 -24.21 -7.82
CA GLY A 77 -9.27 -25.17 -7.02
C GLY A 77 -10.54 -24.65 -6.32
N SER A 78 -10.90 -23.37 -6.47
CA SER A 78 -12.27 -22.94 -6.17
C SER A 78 -13.16 -23.29 -7.35
N ALA A 79 -14.12 -24.20 -7.15
CA ALA A 79 -15.21 -24.36 -8.10
C ALA A 79 -15.88 -22.98 -8.29
N PRO A 80 -16.31 -22.62 -9.52
CA PRO A 80 -17.27 -21.54 -9.67
C PRO A 80 -18.40 -21.78 -8.69
N TRP A 81 -18.83 -20.75 -7.97
CA TRP A 81 -20.02 -20.84 -7.12
C TRP A 81 -21.13 -21.50 -7.95
N GLU A 82 -21.46 -22.75 -7.66
CA GLU A 82 -22.68 -23.37 -8.18
C GLU A 82 -23.80 -22.61 -7.47
N GLU A 83 -24.67 -21.95 -8.22
CA GLU A 83 -25.93 -21.44 -7.68
C GLU A 83 -26.67 -22.67 -7.13
N ASP A 84 -26.82 -22.75 -5.81
CA ASP A 84 -27.76 -23.70 -5.22
C ASP A 84 -29.15 -23.26 -5.70
N ASP A 85 -29.69 -23.95 -6.70
CA ASP A 85 -31.09 -23.85 -7.13
C ASP A 85 -31.97 -24.34 -5.96
N ASP A 86 -32.22 -23.47 -4.98
CA ASP A 86 -33.27 -23.64 -3.97
C ASP A 86 -34.64 -23.44 -4.64
N ASP A 87 -35.05 -24.41 -5.47
CA ASP A 87 -36.43 -24.57 -5.97
C ASP A 87 -36.94 -25.99 -5.61
N ASP A 88 -37.53 -26.14 -4.42
CA ASP A 88 -38.71 -26.99 -4.11
C ASP A 88 -39.23 -26.80 -2.67
#